data_AF-A0A3D2Z8U4-F1
#
_entry.id   AF-A0A3D2Z8U4-F1
#
_cell.length_a   1.000
_cell.length_b   1.000
_cell.length_c   1.000
_cell.angle_alpha   90.00
_cell.angle_beta   90.00
_cell.angle_gamma   90.00
#
_symmetry.space_group_name_H-M   'P 1'
#
loop_
_entity.id
_entity.type
_entity.pdbx_description
1 polymer ?
#
loop_
_entity_poly.entity_id
_entity_poly.type
_entity_poly.pdbx_seq_one_letter_code
_entity_poly.pdbx_strand_id
1 'polypeptide(L)' 'MTASHAHALEELPLHHRDPFDRMLIAQARVEKLRIVTRDRSFSSYDVPLIEARPVQ' A
#
# COMPACT_ATOMS: atom_id res chain seq x y z
N MET A 1 -4.68 10.77 -6.28
CA MET A 1 -3.23 11.03 -6.34
C MET A 1 -2.97 12.51 -6.08
N THR A 2 -2.11 12.85 -5.12
CA THR A 2 -1.65 14.24 -4.84
C THR A 2 -0.12 14.28 -4.90
N ALA A 3 0.51 15.45 -4.89
CA ALA A 3 1.96 15.57 -4.90
C ALA A 3 2.62 14.83 -3.71
N SER A 4 2.02 14.93 -2.50
CA SER A 4 2.51 14.23 -1.31
C SER A 4 2.52 12.70 -1.48
N HIS A 5 1.50 12.15 -2.15
CA HIS A 5 1.45 10.73 -2.49
C HIS A 5 2.55 10.33 -3.48
N ALA A 6 2.84 11.19 -4.46
CA ALA A 6 3.91 10.94 -5.42
C ALA A 6 5.30 10.97 -4.75
N HIS A 7 5.55 11.94 -3.86
CA HIS A 7 6.81 11.98 -3.09
C HIS A 7 7.00 10.74 -2.21
N ALA A 8 5.93 10.26 -1.57
CA ALA A 8 5.99 9.04 -0.77
C ALA A 8 6.39 7.78 -1.59
N LEU A 9 6.21 7.77 -2.91
CA LEU A 9 6.65 6.66 -3.78
C LEU A 9 8.18 6.55 -3.89
N GLU A 10 8.90 7.68 -3.79
CA GLU A 10 10.36 7.73 -3.90
C GLU A 10 11.03 7.01 -2.72
N GLU A 11 10.40 7.08 -1.55
CA GLU A 11 10.87 6.43 -0.32
C GLU A 11 10.46 4.95 -0.22
N LEU A 12 9.64 4.43 -1.14
CA LEU A 12 9.14 3.05 -1.06
C LEU A 12 10.16 2.04 -1.62
N PRO A 13 10.58 1.04 -0.81
CA PRO A 13 11.33 -0.10 -1.32
C PRO A 13 10.64 -0.78 -2.51
N LEU A 14 11.43 -1.32 -3.42
CA LEU A 14 10.95 -1.96 -4.65
C LEU A 14 10.57 -3.43 -4.42
N HIS A 15 9.51 -3.68 -3.64
CA HIS A 15 8.93 -5.03 -3.48
C HIS A 15 7.80 -5.29 -4.49
N HIS A 16 6.94 -4.30 -4.78
CA HIS A 16 5.98 -4.33 -5.88
C HIS A 16 6.54 -3.68 -7.14
N ARG A 17 6.29 -4.34 -8.28
CA ARG A 17 6.52 -3.77 -9.62
C ARG A 17 5.26 -3.10 -10.19
N ASP A 18 4.08 -3.48 -9.69
CA ASP A 18 2.83 -2.85 -10.10
C ASP A 18 2.77 -1.40 -9.57
N PRO A 19 2.67 -0.39 -10.45
CA PRO A 19 2.60 1.00 -10.02
C PRO A 19 1.32 1.33 -9.22
N PHE A 20 0.23 0.58 -9.41
CA PHE A 20 -1.01 0.78 -8.64
C PHE A 20 -0.86 0.31 -7.20
N ASP A 21 -0.28 -0.87 -6.96
CA ASP A 21 -0.01 -1.36 -5.60
C ASP A 21 0.90 -0.39 -4.84
N ARG A 22 1.94 0.11 -5.53
CA ARG A 22 2.83 1.13 -4.95
C ARG A 22 2.08 2.40 -4.58
N MET A 23 1.12 2.83 -5.41
CA MET A 23 0.30 4.00 -5.11
C MET A 23 -0.62 3.76 -3.91
N LEU A 24 -1.25 2.58 -3.81
CA LEU A 24 -2.08 2.22 -2.66
C LEU A 24 -1.27 2.25 -1.36
N ILE A 25 -0.03 1.75 -1.38
CA ILE A 25 0.88 1.79 -0.24
C ILE A 25 1.25 3.23 0.11
N ALA A 26 1.61 4.05 -0.88
CA ALA A 26 1.96 5.46 -0.66
C ALA A 26 0.80 6.24 -0.04
N GLN A 27 -0.43 6.05 -0.53
CA GLN A 27 -1.63 6.64 0.05
C GLN A 27 -1.88 6.17 1.48
N ALA A 28 -1.74 4.86 1.74
CA ALA A 28 -1.92 4.32 3.08
C ALA A 28 -0.92 4.90 4.10
N ARG A 29 0.34 5.11 3.70
CA ARG A 29 1.37 5.74 4.56
C ARG A 29 1.06 7.20 4.85
N VAL A 30 0.76 8.00 3.82
CA VAL A 30 0.51 9.45 3.95
C VAL A 30 -0.76 9.71 4.77
N GLU A 31 -1.83 8.98 4.48
CA GLU A 31 -3.16 9.19 5.08
C GLU A 31 -3.39 8.34 6.35
N LYS A 32 -2.40 7.56 6.78
CA LYS A 32 -2.47 6.66 7.94
C LYS A 32 -3.63 5.67 7.88
N LEU A 33 -3.88 5.13 6.68
CA LEU A 33 -4.94 4.16 6.42
C LEU A 33 -4.45 2.72 6.61
N ARG A 34 -5.41 1.79 6.68
CA ARG A 34 -5.14 0.35 6.64
C ARG A 34 -5.46 -0.19 5.25
N ILE A 35 -4.66 -1.13 4.75
CA ILE A 35 -4.93 -1.82 3.48
C ILE A 35 -5.66 -3.12 3.77
N VAL A 36 -6.81 -3.30 3.11
CA VAL A 36 -7.56 -4.56 3.12
C VAL A 36 -7.12 -5.37 1.90
N THR A 37 -6.48 -6.51 2.11
CA THR A 37 -5.93 -7.32 1.01
C THR A 37 -5.89 -8.81 1.38
N ARG A 38 -5.81 -9.68 0.37
CA ARG A 38 -5.38 -11.09 0.52
C ARG A 38 -3.94 -11.30 0.08
N ASP A 39 -3.34 -10.30 -0.55
CA ASP A 39 -1.98 -10.38 -1.03
C ASP A 39 -1.01 -10.12 0.12
N ARG A 40 -0.24 -11.15 0.45
CA ARG A 40 0.73 -11.13 1.56
C ARG A 40 1.96 -10.30 1.23
N SER A 41 2.24 -10.03 -0.05
CA SER A 41 3.38 -9.19 -0.48
C SER A 41 3.36 -7.79 0.17
N PHE A 42 2.16 -7.27 0.48
CA PHE A 42 1.95 -5.99 1.17
C PHE A 42 2.56 -5.95 2.57
N SER A 43 2.80 -7.10 3.23
CA SER A 43 3.47 -7.14 4.54
C SER A 43 4.95 -6.75 4.48
N SER A 44 5.52 -6.60 3.28
CA SER A 44 6.88 -6.08 3.07
C SER A 44 6.98 -4.57 3.26
N TYR A 45 5.84 -3.89 3.48
CA TYR A 45 5.76 -2.46 3.69
C TYR A 45 5.26 -2.16 5.10
N ASP A 46 5.75 -1.07 5.67
CA ASP A 46 5.33 -0.57 6.98
C ASP A 46 3.97 0.14 6.88
N VAL A 47 2.91 -0.65 6.64
CA VAL A 47 1.51 -0.21 6.59
C VAL A 47 0.62 -1.21 7.33
N PRO A 48 -0.40 -0.76 8.10
CA PRO A 48 -1.30 -1.68 8.77
C PRO A 48 -2.17 -2.45 7.77
N LEU A 49 -2.31 -3.76 7.97
CA LEU A 49 -3.08 -4.64 7.10
C LEU A 49 -4.35 -5.18 7.78
N ILE A 50 -5.37 -5.44 6.98
CA ILE A 50 -6.57 -6.20 7.35
C ILE A 50 -6.73 -7.33 6.34
N GLU A 51 -6.88 -8.56 6.82
CA GLU A 51 -7.13 -9.72 5.96
C GLU A 51 -8.50 -9.59 5.28
N ALA A 52 -8.54 -9.62 3.96
CA ALA A 52 -9.79 -9.56 3.21
C ALA A 52 -10.50 -10.93 3.24
N ARG A 53 -11.68 -11.01 3.88
CA ARG A 53 -12.46 -12.26 3.95
C ARG A 53 -13.20 -12.56 2.63
N PRO A 54 -13.44 -13.83 2.28
CA PRO A 54 -14.36 -14.20 1.20
C PRO A 54 -15.76 -13.65 1.49
N VAL A 55 -16.43 -13.14 0.46
CA VAL A 55 -17.87 -12.92 0.51
C VAL A 55 -18.49 -14.30 0.29
N GLN A 56 -19.35 -14.73 1.23
CA GLN A 56 -20.08 -16.00 1.16
C GLN A 56 -21.18 -15.94 0.11
#